data_AF-A0A1Y1Q1I2-F1
#
_entry.id   AF-A0A1Y1Q1I2-F1
#
_cell.length_a   1.000
_cell.length_b   1.000
_cell.length_c   1.000
_cell.angle_alpha   90.00
_cell.angle_beta   90.00
_cell.angle_gamma   90.00
#
_symmetry.space_group_name_H-M   'P 1'
#
loop_
_entity.id
_entity.type
_entity.pdbx_description
1 polymer ?
#
loop_
_entity_poly.entity_id
_entity_poly.type
_entity_poly.pdbx_seq_one_letter_code
_entity_poly.pdbx_strand_id
1 'polypeptide(L)' 'MTSTYYLPEEELIQTAMKALLNALGPVEALRFLNLPRPLRLESVERHRQWQDSLDEEQFLAQVFSPNPSA' A
#
# COMPACT_ATOMS: atom_id res chain seq x y z
N MET A 1 -13.17 -12.58 21.48
CA MET A 1 -12.45 -12.89 20.23
C MET A 1 -13.46 -12.76 19.09
N THR A 2 -13.27 -11.80 18.20
CA THR A 2 -14.14 -11.59 17.03
C THR A 2 -13.76 -12.59 15.94
N SER A 3 -14.57 -13.65 15.80
CA SER A 3 -14.44 -14.60 14.68
C SER A 3 -14.61 -13.85 13.38
N THR A 4 -13.58 -13.87 12.53
CA THR A 4 -13.61 -13.22 11.21
C THR A 4 -14.21 -14.21 10.22
N TYR A 5 -15.45 -13.96 9.80
CA TYR A 5 -16.12 -14.76 8.77
C TYR A 5 -15.75 -14.20 7.39
N TYR A 6 -15.12 -15.03 6.56
CA TYR A 6 -14.82 -14.68 5.17
C TYR A 6 -15.94 -15.22 4.27
N LEU A 7 -16.37 -14.39 3.33
CA LEU A 7 -17.27 -14.84 2.27
C LEU A 7 -16.52 -15.83 1.35
N PRO A 8 -17.21 -16.85 0.81
CA PRO A 8 -16.73 -17.62 -0.32
C PRO A 8 -16.31 -16.69 -1.46
N GLU A 9 -15.28 -17.08 -2.22
CA GLU A 9 -14.67 -16.24 -3.25
C GLU A 9 -15.68 -15.73 -4.29
N GLU A 10 -16.51 -16.62 -4.83
CA GLU A 10 -17.54 -16.26 -5.80
C GLU A 10 -18.56 -15.27 -5.22
N GLU A 11 -19.00 -15.49 -3.98
CA GLU A 11 -19.96 -14.60 -3.30
C GLU A 11 -19.36 -13.21 -3.07
N LEU A 12 -18.08 -13.16 -2.68
CA LEU A 12 -17.34 -11.92 -2.53
C LEU A 12 -17.25 -11.16 -3.85
N ILE A 13 -16.89 -11.83 -4.94
CA ILE A 13 -16.74 -11.21 -6.26
C ILE A 13 -18.08 -10.62 -6.73
N GLN A 14 -19.16 -11.39 -6.62
CA GLN A 14 -20.49 -10.93 -7.04
C GLN A 14 -20.97 -9.74 -6.21
N THR A 15 -20.79 -9.82 -4.89
CA THR A 15 -21.18 -8.75 -3.97
C THR A 15 -20.39 -7.46 -4.25
N ALA A 16 -19.07 -7.58 -4.44
CA ALA A 16 -18.20 -6.45 -4.74
C ALA A 16 -18.53 -5.82 -6.09
N MET A 17 -18.77 -6.65 -7.13
CA MET A 17 -19.11 -6.15 -8.46
C MET A 17 -20.44 -5.39 -8.45
N LYS A 18 -21.45 -5.92 -7.78
CA LYS A 18 -22.75 -5.24 -7.63
C LYS A 18 -22.61 -3.91 -6.90
N ALA A 19 -21.86 -3.88 -5.79
CA ALA A 19 -21.61 -2.64 -5.05
C ALA A 19 -20.88 -1.60 -5.92
N LEU A 20 -19.85 -2.02 -6.67
CA LEU A 20 -19.07 -1.14 -7.54
C LEU A 20 -19.90 -0.56 -8.68
N LEU A 21 -20.65 -1.41 -9.37
CA LEU A 21 -21.54 -1.00 -10.48
C LEU A 21 -22.64 -0.06 -9.99
N ASN A 22 -23.21 -0.30 -8.81
CA ASN A 22 -24.23 0.58 -8.24
C ASN A 22 -23.66 1.95 -7.84
N ALA A 23 -22.43 1.99 -7.33
CA ALA A 23 -21.81 3.23 -6.86
C ALA A 23 -21.28 4.11 -8.01
N LEU A 24 -20.69 3.50 -9.03
CA LEU A 24 -19.94 4.21 -10.08
C LEU A 24 -20.63 4.18 -11.45
N GLY A 25 -21.57 3.27 -11.65
CA GLY A 25 -22.06 2.92 -12.98
C GLY A 25 -21.06 2.07 -13.77
N PRO A 26 -21.49 1.47 -14.89
CA PRO A 26 -20.71 0.46 -15.60
C PRO A 26 -19.39 1.00 -16.19
N VAL A 27 -19.40 2.24 -16.70
CA VAL A 27 -18.22 2.84 -17.35
C VAL A 27 -17.12 3.12 -16.33
N GLU A 28 -17.43 3.83 -15.24
CA GLU A 28 -16.43 4.17 -14.23
C GLU A 28 -16.03 2.96 -13.38
N ALA A 29 -16.93 1.99 -13.15
CA ALA A 29 -16.56 0.73 -12.52
C ALA A 29 -15.52 -0.05 -13.34
N LEU A 30 -15.72 -0.15 -14.65
CA LEU A 30 -14.75 -0.81 -15.53
C LEU A 30 -13.43 -0.04 -15.59
N ARG A 31 -13.48 1.29 -15.68
CA ARG A 31 -12.28 2.14 -15.61
C ARG A 31 -11.51 1.90 -14.32
N PHE A 32 -12.19 1.84 -13.17
CA PHE A 32 -11.59 1.58 -11.86
C PHE A 32 -10.88 0.22 -11.81
N LEU A 33 -11.53 -0.85 -12.28
CA LEU A 33 -10.94 -2.20 -12.30
C LEU A 33 -9.68 -2.28 -13.18
N ASN A 34 -9.62 -1.43 -14.21
CA ASN A 34 -8.49 -1.35 -15.13
C ASN A 34 -7.49 -0.23 -14.78
N LEU A 35 -7.66 0.47 -13.66
CA LEU A 35 -6.66 1.46 -13.25
C LEU A 35 -5.31 0.77 -13.14
N PRO A 36 -4.25 1.30 -13.78
CA PRO A 36 -2.92 0.77 -13.59
C PRO A 36 -2.64 0.87 -12.10
N ARG A 37 -2.34 -0.27 -11.47
CA ARG A 37 -1.87 -0.24 -10.09
C ARG A 37 -0.63 0.65 -10.10
N PRO A 38 -0.53 1.66 -9.22
CA PRO A 38 0.71 2.39 -9.09
C PRO A 38 1.78 1.32 -8.87
N LEU A 39 2.74 1.25 -9.80
CA LEU A 39 3.85 0.33 -9.67
C LEU A 39 4.42 0.62 -8.29
N ARG A 40 4.43 -0.39 -7.41
CA ARG A 40 5.24 -0.27 -6.20
C ARG A 40 6.63 0.07 -6.73
N LEU A 41 7.14 1.24 -6.35
CA LEU A 41 8.53 1.56 -6.60
C LEU A 41 9.34 0.35 -6.15
N GLU A 42 10.23 -0.10 -7.03
CA GLU A 42 11.10 -1.23 -6.74
C GLU A 42 11.81 -0.93 -5.41
N SER A 43 12.07 -1.97 -4.61
CA SER A 43 12.54 -1.78 -3.24
C SER A 43 13.82 -0.97 -3.16
N VAL A 44 14.73 -1.13 -4.12
CA VAL A 44 15.97 -0.35 -4.21
C VAL A 44 15.66 1.08 -4.60
N GLU A 45 14.77 1.33 -5.56
CA GLU A 45 14.42 2.70 -5.98
C GLU A 45 13.74 3.49 -4.86
N ARG A 46 12.82 2.85 -4.13
CA ARG A 46 12.22 3.42 -2.91
C ARG A 46 13.29 3.70 -1.85
N HIS A 47 14.24 2.79 -1.66
CA HIS A 47 15.30 2.99 -0.67
C HIS A 47 16.24 4.14 -1.07
N ARG A 48 16.57 4.28 -2.35
CA ARG A 48 17.36 5.42 -2.85
C ARG A 48 16.64 6.75 -2.63
N GLN A 49 15.36 6.84 -2.98
CA GLN A 49 14.58 8.06 -2.71
C GLN A 49 14.53 8.40 -1.23
N TRP A 50 14.45 7.38 -0.37
CA TRP A 50 14.55 7.59 1.07
C TRP A 50 15.95 8.08 1.48
N GLN A 51 17.04 7.48 0.97
CA GLN A 51 18.41 7.93 1.24
C GLN A 51 18.64 9.36 0.78
N ASP A 52 18.18 9.72 -0.42
CA ASP A 52 18.29 11.07 -0.99
C ASP A 52 17.54 12.13 -0.15
N SER A 53 16.58 11.72 0.67
CA SER A 53 15.84 12.61 1.57
C SER A 53 16.55 12.87 2.91
N LEU A 54 17.64 12.15 3.20
CA LEU A 54 18.35 12.25 4.47
C LEU A 54 19.48 13.29 4.39
N ASP A 55 19.68 13.99 5.49
CA ASP A 55 20.96 14.65 5.77
C ASP A 55 21.96 13.58 6.27
N GLU A 56 23.02 13.36 5.50
CA GLU A 56 23.98 12.29 5.74
C GLU A 56 24.64 12.42 7.11
N GLU A 57 25.11 13.62 7.46
CA GLU A 57 25.83 13.87 8.72
C GLU A 57 24.92 13.65 9.92
N GLN A 58 23.70 14.20 9.86
CA GLN A 58 22.71 14.06 10.93
C GLN A 58 22.29 12.59 11.11
N PHE A 59 22.06 11.88 10.00
CA PHE A 59 21.64 10.49 10.04
C PHE A 59 22.72 9.58 10.62
N LEU A 60 23.97 9.72 10.15
CA LEU A 60 25.10 8.94 10.66
C LEU A 60 25.34 9.24 12.14
N ALA A 61 25.24 10.51 12.56
CA ALA A 61 25.34 10.87 13.96
C ALA A 61 24.27 10.17 14.82
N GLN A 62 23.02 10.09 14.36
CA GLN A 62 21.95 9.39 15.08
C GLN A 62 22.18 7.87 15.16
N VAL A 63 22.57 7.24 14.05
CA VAL A 63 22.75 5.78 13.97
C VAL A 63 23.94 5.30 14.78
N PHE A 64 25.04 6.06 14.72
CA PHE A 64 26.30 5.72 15.39
C PHE A 64 26.48 6.43 16.73
N SER A 65 25.46 7.13 17.23
CA SER A 65 25.48 7.68 18.59
C SER A 65 25.59 6.54 19.60
N PRO A 66 26.58 6.57 20.51
CA PRO A 66 26.67 5.59 21.57
C PRO A 66 25.41 5.67 22.42
N ASN A 67 24.62 4.60 22.42
CA ASN A 67 23.43 4.51 23.24
C ASN A 67 23.88 4.56 24.72
N PRO A 68 23.45 5.55 25.53
CA PRO A 68 23.92 5.69 26.92
C PRO A 68 23.35 4.61 27.87
N SER A 69 22.66 3.59 27.34
CA SER A 69 21.94 2.58 28.12
C SER A 69 22.26 1.12 27.74
N ALA A 70 23.46 0.84 27.23
CA ALA A 70 23.96 -0.53 27.04
C ALA A 70 24.94 -0.92 28.15
#